data_AF-A0A846MGI3-F1
#
_entry.id   AF-A0A846MGI3-F1
#
_cell.length_a   1.000
_cell.length_b   1.000
_cell.length_c   1.000
_cell.angle_alpha   90.00
_cell.angle_beta   90.00
_cell.angle_gamma   90.00
#
_symmetry.space_group_name_H-M   'P 1'
#
loop_
_entity.id
_entity.type
_entity.pdbx_description
1 polymer ?
#
loop_
_entity_poly.entity_id
_entity_poly.type
_entity_poly.pdbx_seq_one_letter_code
_entity_poly.pdbx_strand_id
1 'polypeptide(L)'
;MLPDFDATVRAIADTVALREQRPVGTAGQASAFVLASFAGLPGYLRPPLRAATLIFDAWPVIGQRTYFHDLPPEERRRTVEAWERSFLGPARMLMTFYVSLSLFGLWPDDARHG
;
A
#
# COMPACT_ATOMS: atom_id res chain seq x y z
N MET A 1 -16.20 -10.13 5.16
CA MET A 1 -14.87 -9.71 4.71
C MET A 1 -13.93 -9.90 5.90
N LEU A 2 -12.77 -10.49 5.67
CA LEU A 2 -11.71 -10.65 6.68
C LEU A 2 -10.55 -9.73 6.26
N PRO A 3 -9.71 -9.27 7.19
CA PRO A 3 -8.57 -8.46 6.81
C PRO A 3 -7.59 -9.28 5.96
N ASP A 4 -7.25 -8.75 4.78
CA ASP A 4 -6.45 -9.46 3.77
C ASP A 4 -5.25 -8.60 3.37
N PHE A 5 -4.06 -9.08 3.74
CA PHE A 5 -2.79 -8.42 3.47
C PHE A 5 -2.57 -8.15 1.97
N ASP A 6 -2.81 -9.14 1.11
CA ASP A 6 -2.58 -9.03 -0.33
C ASP A 6 -3.58 -8.05 -0.95
N ALA A 7 -4.84 -8.10 -0.51
CA ALA A 7 -5.87 -7.16 -0.94
C ALA A 7 -5.55 -5.72 -0.52
N THR A 8 -5.08 -5.51 0.71
CA THR A 8 -4.64 -4.20 1.20
C THR A 8 -3.46 -3.66 0.38
N VAL A 9 -2.44 -4.49 0.12
CA VAL A 9 -1.28 -4.09 -0.69
C VAL A 9 -1.70 -3.69 -2.10
N ARG A 10 -2.59 -4.47 -2.73
CA ARG A 10 -3.16 -4.13 -4.06
C ARG A 10 -3.93 -2.83 -4.02
N ALA A 11 -4.76 -2.61 -3.00
CA ALA A 11 -5.54 -1.40 -2.84
C ALA A 11 -4.66 -0.15 -2.63
N ILE A 12 -3.55 -0.28 -1.90
CA ILE A 12 -2.57 0.81 -1.75
C ILE A 12 -1.87 1.09 -3.08
N ALA A 13 -1.39 0.07 -3.78
CA ALA A 13 -0.72 0.23 -5.07
C ALA A 13 -1.63 0.86 -6.14
N ASP A 14 -2.91 0.46 -6.16
CA ASP A 14 -3.93 1.07 -7.01
C ASP A 14 -4.18 2.53 -6.66
N THR A 15 -4.28 2.85 -5.37
CA THR A 15 -4.41 4.23 -4.89
C THR A 15 -3.21 5.09 -5.31
N VAL A 16 -1.99 4.54 -5.25
CA VAL A 16 -0.77 5.24 -5.69
C VAL A 16 -0.78 5.41 -7.21
N ALA A 17 -1.13 4.38 -7.98
CA ALA A 17 -1.20 4.46 -9.44
C ALA A 17 -2.24 5.50 -9.91
N LEU A 18 -3.37 5.62 -9.22
CA LEU A 18 -4.40 6.62 -9.50
C LEU A 18 -3.98 8.05 -9.13
N ARG A 19 -3.06 8.22 -8.17
CA ARG A 19 -2.48 9.54 -7.83
C ARG A 19 -1.53 10.03 -8.92
N GLU A 20 -0.89 9.11 -9.63
CA GLU A 20 0.06 9.43 -10.71
C GLU A 20 -0.67 9.72 -12.02
N GLN A 21 -0.36 10.87 -12.64
CA GLN A 21 -1.06 11.32 -13.86
C GLN A 21 -0.65 10.51 -15.11
N ARG A 22 0.53 9.88 -15.10
CA ARG A 22 1.09 9.07 -16.19
C ARG A 22 2.06 7.98 -15.67
N PRO A 23 1.57 6.92 -15.02
CA PRO A 23 2.43 5.80 -14.65
C PRO A 23 2.89 5.04 -15.90
N VAL A 24 4.16 4.62 -15.94
CA VAL A 24 4.71 3.76 -17.01
C VAL A 24 4.29 2.31 -16.80
N GLY A 25 4.23 1.87 -15.54
CA GLY A 25 3.72 0.55 -15.13
C GLY A 25 2.25 0.54 -14.71
N THR A 26 1.76 -0.65 -14.37
CA THR A 26 0.39 -0.90 -13.91
C THR A 26 0.33 -1.07 -12.38
N ALA A 27 -0.84 -0.83 -11.77
CA ALA A 27 -1.09 -1.13 -10.36
C ALA A 27 -0.80 -2.61 -10.00
N GLY A 28 -1.03 -3.53 -10.95
CA GLY A 28 -0.67 -4.94 -10.82
C GLY A 28 0.84 -5.16 -10.67
N GLN A 29 1.66 -4.50 -11.49
CA GLN A 29 3.12 -4.56 -11.37
C GLN A 29 3.61 -3.94 -10.07
N ALA A 30 3.04 -2.80 -9.68
CA ALA A 30 3.36 -2.14 -8.42
C ALA A 30 3.07 -3.03 -7.21
N SER A 31 1.87 -3.62 -7.14
CA SER A 31 1.51 -4.53 -6.05
C SER A 31 2.36 -5.80 -6.04
N ALA A 32 2.66 -6.39 -7.20
CA ALA A 32 3.55 -7.55 -7.30
C ALA A 32 4.97 -7.22 -6.80
N PHE A 33 5.49 -6.04 -7.14
CA PHE A 33 6.79 -5.57 -6.67
C PHE A 33 6.80 -5.37 -5.15
N VAL A 34 5.75 -4.78 -4.58
CA VAL A 34 5.59 -4.62 -3.13
C VAL A 34 5.57 -5.97 -2.43
N LEU A 35 4.78 -6.93 -2.93
CA LEU A 35 4.69 -8.28 -2.37
C LEU A 35 6.04 -9.02 -2.46
N ALA A 36 6.75 -8.90 -3.58
CA ALA A 36 8.09 -9.46 -3.75
C ALA A 36 9.11 -8.85 -2.78
N SER A 37 9.05 -7.53 -2.59
CA SER A 37 9.89 -6.79 -1.62
C SER A 37 9.60 -7.26 -0.20
N PHE A 38 8.34 -7.49 0.13
CA PHE A 38 7.92 -8.03 1.43
C PHE A 38 8.42 -9.46 1.64
N ALA A 39 8.35 -10.32 0.62
CA ALA A 39 8.90 -11.68 0.68
C ALA A 39 10.43 -11.68 0.88
N GLY A 40 11.14 -10.67 0.37
CA GLY A 40 12.57 -10.46 0.61
C GLY A 40 12.94 -10.00 2.02
N LEU A 41 11.96 -9.56 2.85
CA LEU A 41 12.27 -9.06 4.19
C LEU A 41 12.79 -10.15 5.13
N PRO A 42 13.69 -9.80 6.06
CA PRO A 42 14.15 -10.69 7.12
C PRO A 42 12.97 -11.27 7.92
N GLY A 43 13.08 -12.54 8.33
CA GLY A 43 11.99 -13.26 9.02
C GLY A 43 11.49 -12.60 10.31
N TYR A 44 12.30 -11.77 10.97
CA TYR A 44 11.89 -11.02 12.16
C TYR A 44 11.10 -9.74 11.86
N LEU A 45 11.19 -9.19 10.64
CA LEU A 45 10.43 -8.00 10.21
C LEU A 45 9.09 -8.35 9.57
N ARG A 46 8.93 -9.54 8.98
CA ARG A 46 7.66 -9.94 8.33
C ARG A 46 6.47 -9.94 9.29
N PRO A 47 6.54 -10.54 10.51
CA PRO A 47 5.40 -10.59 11.42
C PRO A 47 4.89 -9.22 11.87
N PRO A 48 5.73 -8.29 12.37
CA PRO A 48 5.25 -6.98 12.81
C PRO A 48 4.71 -6.15 11.64
N LEU A 49 5.32 -6.23 10.45
CA LEU A 49 4.85 -5.49 9.29
C LEU A 49 3.49 -6.03 8.78
N ARG A 50 3.31 -7.35 8.80
CA ARG A 50 2.02 -7.98 8.48
C ARG A 50 0.95 -7.55 9.49
N ALA A 51 1.25 -7.58 10.79
CA ALA A 51 0.32 -7.14 11.83
C ALA A 51 -0.06 -5.66 11.67
N ALA A 52 0.91 -4.78 11.39
CA ALA A 52 0.65 -3.36 11.13
C ALA A 52 -0.26 -3.15 9.92
N THR A 53 -0.07 -3.95 8.86
CA THR A 53 -0.89 -3.89 7.64
C THR A 53 -2.32 -4.37 7.90
N LEU A 54 -2.50 -5.41 8.71
CA LEU A 54 -3.83 -5.88 9.12
C LEU A 54 -4.56 -4.85 10.02
N ILE A 55 -3.82 -4.18 10.91
CA ILE A 55 -4.37 -3.08 11.72
C ILE A 55 -4.79 -1.92 10.81
N PHE A 56 -3.99 -1.60 9.81
CA PHE A 56 -4.35 -0.60 8.80
C PHE A 56 -5.63 -0.98 8.04
N ASP A 57 -5.72 -2.23 7.58
CA ASP A 57 -6.89 -2.71 6.84
C ASP A 57 -8.18 -2.69 7.69
N ALA A 58 -8.05 -2.95 8.99
CA ALA A 58 -9.15 -2.90 9.95
C ALA A 58 -9.45 -1.49 10.47
N TRP A 59 -8.60 -0.49 10.23
CA TRP A 59 -8.78 0.88 10.73
C TRP A 59 -10.12 1.53 10.31
N PRO A 60 -10.55 1.43 9.03
CA PRO A 60 -11.83 1.98 8.59
C PRO A 60 -13.04 1.27 9.21
N VAL A 61 -12.89 0.04 9.71
CA VAL A 61 -13.98 -0.73 10.33
C VAL A 61 -14.54 -0.02 11.56
N ILE A 62 -13.70 0.73 12.29
CA ILE A 62 -14.07 1.47 13.49
C ILE A 62 -15.08 2.59 13.19
N GLY A 63 -15.14 3.10 11.95
CA GLY A 63 -16.06 4.18 11.55
C GLY A 63 -17.04 3.84 10.42
N GLN A 64 -16.65 3.01 9.45
CA GLN A 64 -17.39 2.77 8.20
C GLN A 64 -17.88 1.32 8.05
N ARG A 65 -17.64 0.45 9.05
CA ARG A 65 -18.01 -0.99 9.05
C ARG A 65 -17.44 -1.81 7.88
N THR A 66 -16.46 -1.29 7.16
CA THR A 66 -15.81 -1.97 6.04
C THR A 66 -14.28 -1.89 6.16
N TYR A 67 -13.58 -2.75 5.43
CA TYR A 67 -12.12 -2.80 5.40
C TYR A 67 -11.57 -1.85 4.35
N PHE A 68 -10.30 -1.44 4.51
CA PHE A 68 -9.65 -0.53 3.57
C PHE A 68 -9.70 -1.03 2.12
N HIS A 69 -9.45 -2.32 1.91
CA HIS A 69 -9.46 -2.93 0.58
C HIS A 69 -10.82 -2.93 -0.13
N ASP A 70 -11.91 -2.67 0.59
CA ASP A 70 -13.27 -2.59 0.05
C ASP A 70 -13.78 -1.15 -0.13
N LEU A 71 -13.03 -0.15 0.37
CA LEU A 71 -13.44 1.25 0.24
C LEU A 71 -13.50 1.68 -1.23
N PRO A 72 -14.38 2.62 -1.60
CA PRO A 72 -14.32 3.26 -2.91
C PRO A 72 -12.98 4.03 -3.08
N PRO A 73 -12.49 4.20 -4.33
CA PRO A 73 -11.16 4.76 -4.59
C PRO A 73 -10.88 6.11 -3.91
N GLU A 74 -11.87 6.99 -3.85
CA GLU A 74 -11.75 8.31 -3.24
C GLU A 74 -11.61 8.24 -1.71
N GLU A 75 -12.24 7.26 -1.07
CA GLU A 75 -12.11 7.03 0.38
C GLU A 75 -10.77 6.38 0.72
N ARG A 76 -10.31 5.41 -0.10
CA ARG A 76 -8.96 4.86 0.03
C ARG A 76 -7.90 5.95 0.00
N ARG A 77 -8.02 6.87 -0.97
CA ARG A 77 -7.12 8.01 -1.11
C ARG A 77 -7.09 8.86 0.16
N ARG A 78 -8.24 9.20 0.73
CA ARG A 78 -8.34 9.96 1.99
C ARG A 78 -7.71 9.22 3.17
N THR A 79 -7.92 7.91 3.29
CA THR A 79 -7.31 7.11 4.36
C THR A 79 -5.79 7.04 4.23
N VAL A 80 -5.27 6.85 3.02
CA VAL A 80 -3.82 6.89 2.75
C VAL A 80 -3.24 8.26 3.10
N GLU A 81 -3.87 9.35 2.61
CA GLU A 81 -3.43 10.72 2.92
C GLU A 81 -3.48 11.03 4.43
N ALA A 82 -4.49 10.55 5.15
CA ALA A 82 -4.60 10.73 6.60
C ALA A 82 -3.49 10.00 7.36
N TRP A 83 -3.11 8.80 6.91
CA TRP A 83 -2.02 8.04 7.51
C TRP A 83 -0.64 8.60 7.15
N GLU A 84 -0.45 9.10 5.92
CA GLU A 84 0.77 9.84 5.51
C GLU A 84 0.98 11.08 6.40
N ARG A 85 -0.09 11.79 6.75
CA ARG A 85 -0.07 12.98 7.61
C ARG A 85 -0.21 12.67 9.10
N SER A 86 -0.30 11.40 9.48
CA SER A 86 -0.50 11.02 10.89
C SER A 86 0.74 11.36 11.73
N PHE A 87 0.51 11.86 12.94
CA PHE A 87 1.55 12.06 13.95
C PHE A 87 2.05 10.74 14.55
N LEU A 88 1.35 9.63 14.32
CA LEU A 88 1.79 8.30 14.72
C LEU A 88 2.94 7.86 13.80
N GLY A 89 4.18 7.94 14.30
CA GLY A 89 5.39 7.56 13.57
C GLY A 89 5.31 6.22 12.81
N PRO A 90 4.75 5.13 13.40
CA PRO A 90 4.58 3.86 12.71
C PRO A 90 3.64 3.92 11.50
N ALA A 91 2.53 4.66 11.60
CA ALA A 91 1.56 4.80 10.52
C ALA A 91 2.17 5.52 9.31
N ARG A 92 2.86 6.64 9.58
CA ARG A 92 3.56 7.41 8.55
C ARG A 92 4.68 6.59 7.91
N MET A 93 5.49 5.88 8.73
CA MET A 93 6.57 5.04 8.22
C MET A 93 6.06 3.90 7.34
N LEU A 94 4.95 3.26 7.74
CA LEU A 94 4.30 2.21 6.96
C LEU A 94 3.82 2.73 5.61
N MET A 95 3.17 3.91 5.59
CA MET A 95 2.73 4.54 4.34
C MET A 95 3.91 4.93 3.46
N THR A 96 4.94 5.57 4.01
CA THR A 96 6.16 5.90 3.26
C THR A 96 6.76 4.66 2.61
N PHE A 97 6.86 3.55 3.35
CA PHE A 97 7.39 2.29 2.84
C PHE A 97 6.56 1.76 1.65
N TYR A 98 5.23 1.63 1.81
CA TYR A 98 4.37 1.11 0.75
C TYR A 98 4.27 2.03 -0.46
N VAL A 99 4.17 3.34 -0.26
CA VAL A 99 4.12 4.32 -1.34
C VAL A 99 5.42 4.32 -2.12
N SER A 100 6.58 4.33 -1.44
CA SER A 100 7.88 4.25 -2.11
C SER A 100 7.99 2.97 -2.94
N LEU A 101 7.67 1.80 -2.39
CA LEU A 101 7.72 0.55 -3.14
C LEU A 101 6.75 0.51 -4.31
N SER A 102 5.54 1.06 -4.14
CA SER A 102 4.55 1.13 -5.22
C SER A 102 5.05 2.03 -6.35
N LEU A 103 5.65 3.18 -6.03
CA LEU A 103 6.28 4.06 -7.01
C LEU A 103 7.43 3.38 -7.75
N PHE A 104 8.30 2.64 -7.03
CA PHE A 104 9.35 1.83 -7.67
C PHE A 104 8.75 0.80 -8.63
N GLY A 105 7.68 0.10 -8.24
CA GLY A 105 7.03 -0.87 -9.10
C GLY A 105 6.24 -0.26 -10.27
N LEU A 106 5.87 1.02 -10.20
CA LEU A 106 5.29 1.78 -11.33
C LEU A 106 6.36 2.27 -12.32
N TRP A 107 7.64 2.22 -11.95
CA TRP A 107 8.76 2.63 -12.80
C TRP A 107 9.81 1.51 -12.90
N PRO A 108 9.47 0.38 -13.56
CA PRO A 108 10.47 -0.65 -13.83
C PRO A 108 11.63 -0.05 -14.62
N ASP A 109 12.86 -0.38 -14.22
CA ASP A 109 14.13 0.23 -14.69
C ASP A 109 14.42 0.03 -16.19
N ASP A 110 13.51 -0.63 -16.92
CA ASP A 110 13.54 -0.85 -18.37
C ASP A 110 13.46 0.45 -19.20
N ALA A 111 13.20 1.60 -18.57
CA ALA A 111 13.13 2.92 -19.23
C ALA A 111 14.49 3.62 -19.44
N ARG A 112 15.63 2.98 -19.13
CA ARG A 112 16.98 3.61 -19.27
C ARG A 112 17.86 3.06 -20.39
N HIS A 113 17.38 2.12 -21.20
CA HIS A 113 18.11 1.59 -22.35
C HIS A 113 17.21 1.47 -23.59
N GLY A 114 16.91 2.60 -24.22
CA GLY A 114 16.30 2.69 -25.54
C GLY A 114 16.88 3.87 -26.30
#